data_AF-A0A353N5M3-F1
#
_entry.id   AF-A0A353N5M3-F1
#
_cell.length_a   1.000
_cell.length_b   1.000
_cell.length_c   1.000
_cell.angle_alpha   90.00
_cell.angle_beta   90.00
_cell.angle_gamma   90.00
#
_symmetry.space_group_name_H-M   'P 1'
#
loop_
_entity.id
_entity.type
_entity.pdbx_description
1 polymer ?
#
loop_
_entity_poly.entity_id
_entity_poly.type
_entity_poly.pdbx_seq_one_letter_code
_entity_poly.pdbx_strand_id
1 'polypeptide(L)'
;WLFPMIFFILLLLAGILRWEKGPIQNQGDFQVAHIKDYWTGQSWVLLFGGFEDFQNETNSEPYPLYSGEWIPHLRSEELREQMELILASEENQAQWRKLEENIKELEEVKSSTREGHDLYLELIEKNNFKNKTSSTEELSAAHQ
;
A
#
# COMPACT_ATOMS: atom_id res chain seq x y z
N TRP A 1 36.25 -4.12 -42.34
CA TRP A 1 36.39 -4.20 -40.87
C TRP A 1 36.23 -2.88 -40.14
N LEU A 2 36.67 -1.74 -40.71
CA LEU A 2 36.47 -0.43 -40.08
C LEU A 2 34.98 -0.05 -39.91
N PHE A 3 34.18 -0.27 -40.96
CA PHE A 3 32.73 0.03 -40.97
C PHE A 3 31.94 -0.67 -39.84
N PRO A 4 32.00 -2.01 -39.67
CA PRO A 4 31.26 -2.67 -38.60
C PRO A 4 31.73 -2.24 -37.19
N MET A 5 33.01 -1.90 -37.03
CA MET A 5 33.55 -1.40 -35.76
C MET A 5 32.97 -0.03 -35.39
N ILE A 6 32.94 0.90 -36.34
CA ILE A 6 32.34 2.23 -36.14
C ILE A 6 30.84 2.11 -35.86
N PHE A 7 30.13 1.27 -36.60
CA PHE A 7 28.70 1.04 -36.39
C PHE A 7 28.41 0.46 -34.99
N PHE A 8 29.24 -0.47 -34.52
CA PHE A 8 29.12 -1.01 -33.17
C PHE A 8 29.36 0.04 -32.08
N ILE A 9 30.37 0.90 -32.27
CA ILE A 9 30.63 2.02 -31.35
C ILE A 9 29.44 2.99 -31.31
N LEU A 10 28.84 3.30 -32.46
CA LEU A 10 27.65 4.16 -32.53
C LEU A 10 26.44 3.54 -31.80
N LEU A 11 26.25 2.21 -31.89
CA LEU A 11 25.19 1.52 -31.17
C LEU A 11 25.39 1.56 -29.65
N LEU A 12 26.62 1.38 -29.17
CA LEU A 12 26.94 1.49 -27.74
C LEU A 12 26.66 2.89 -27.21
N LEU A 13 27.07 3.93 -27.95
CA LEU A 13 26.81 5.33 -27.61
C LEU A 13 25.31 5.65 -27.62
N ALA A 14 24.58 5.16 -28.64
CA ALA A 14 23.15 5.34 -28.75
C ALA A 14 22.40 4.78 -27.53
N GLY A 15 22.83 3.64 -27.00
CA GLY A 15 22.24 3.05 -25.79
C GLY A 15 22.41 3.92 -24.55
N ILE A 16 23.59 4.53 -24.35
CA ILE A 16 23.86 5.39 -23.18
C ILE A 16 23.11 6.73 -23.30
N LEU A 17 23.08 7.32 -24.50
CA LEU A 17 22.41 8.58 -24.78
C LEU A 17 20.87 8.49 -24.80
N ARG A 18 20.32 7.28 -24.87
CA ARG A 18 18.88 7.05 -24.90
C ARG A 18 18.18 7.40 -23.58
N TRP A 19 18.86 7.18 -22.46
CA TRP A 19 18.26 7.21 -21.13
C TRP A 19 18.63 8.47 -20.36
N GLU A 20 17.62 9.22 -19.94
CA GLU A 20 17.78 10.32 -18.99
C GLU A 20 17.53 9.81 -17.56
N LYS A 21 18.50 10.05 -16.67
CA LYS A 21 18.35 9.74 -15.25
C LYS A 21 17.63 10.91 -14.58
N GLY A 22 16.42 10.67 -14.11
CA GLY A 22 15.65 11.60 -13.30
C GLY A 22 16.03 11.54 -11.82
N PRO A 23 15.33 12.30 -10.98
CA PRO A 23 15.56 12.33 -9.54
C PRO A 23 15.24 10.97 -8.90
N ILE A 24 16.04 10.61 -7.90
CA ILE A 24 15.78 9.46 -7.03
C ILE A 24 15.03 9.99 -5.81
N GLN A 25 13.90 9.36 -5.49
CA GLN A 25 13.09 9.68 -4.32
C GLN A 25 13.07 8.49 -3.37
N ASN A 26 13.21 8.74 -2.07
CA ASN A 26 13.08 7.72 -1.04
C ASN A 26 11.65 7.75 -0.52
N GLN A 27 10.94 6.62 -0.62
CA GLN A 27 9.59 6.44 -0.07
C GLN A 27 9.58 5.22 0.87
N GLY A 28 9.74 5.48 2.16
CA GLY A 28 9.79 4.42 3.18
C GLY A 28 10.95 3.46 2.92
N ASP A 29 10.63 2.15 2.84
CA ASP A 29 11.61 1.08 2.64
C ASP A 29 12.11 0.94 1.18
N PHE A 30 11.59 1.76 0.26
CA PHE A 30 11.89 1.69 -1.18
C PHE A 30 12.47 3.00 -1.71
N GLN A 31 13.36 2.90 -2.69
CA GLN A 31 13.82 4.02 -3.50
C GLN A 31 13.21 3.93 -4.90
N VAL A 32 12.82 5.07 -5.43
CA VAL A 32 12.12 5.21 -6.70
C VAL A 32 12.96 6.09 -7.60
N ALA A 33 13.47 5.53 -8.70
CA ALA A 33 14.16 6.28 -9.74
C ALA A 33 13.21 6.52 -10.90
N HIS A 34 13.09 7.78 -11.28
CA HIS A 34 12.46 8.14 -12.53
C HIS A 34 13.51 8.11 -13.64
N ILE A 35 13.25 7.42 -14.73
CA ILE A 35 14.06 7.51 -15.94
C ILE A 35 13.16 7.85 -17.13
N LYS A 36 13.73 8.49 -18.15
CA LYS A 36 12.99 8.82 -19.37
C LYS A 36 13.73 8.32 -20.58
N ASP A 37 13.00 7.67 -21.47
CA ASP A 37 13.49 7.29 -22.78
C ASP A 37 13.29 8.45 -23.76
N TYR A 38 14.38 9.05 -24.25
CA TYR A 38 14.31 10.16 -25.22
C TYR A 38 13.74 9.73 -26.58
N TRP A 39 13.87 8.45 -26.94
CA TRP A 39 13.49 7.98 -28.27
C TRP A 39 11.99 7.72 -28.37
N THR A 40 11.40 7.18 -27.31
CA THR A 40 9.95 6.92 -27.23
C THR A 40 9.19 8.02 -26.51
N GLY A 41 9.89 8.91 -25.79
CA GLY A 41 9.30 9.90 -24.91
C GLY A 41 8.66 9.29 -23.65
N GLN A 42 8.77 7.97 -23.46
CA GLN A 42 8.14 7.25 -22.37
C GLN A 42 8.97 7.35 -21.09
N SER A 43 8.31 7.74 -20.01
CA SER A 43 8.91 7.76 -18.69
C SER A 43 8.73 6.39 -18.03
N TRP A 44 9.73 5.96 -17.27
CA TRP A 44 9.72 4.72 -16.52
C TRP A 44 10.07 5.01 -15.06
N VAL A 45 9.54 4.17 -14.20
CA VAL A 45 9.81 4.15 -12.77
C VAL A 45 10.55 2.86 -12.48
N LEU A 46 11.75 2.98 -11.94
CA LEU A 46 12.49 1.87 -11.36
C LEU A 46 12.30 1.90 -9.86
N LEU A 47 11.72 0.83 -9.32
CA LEU A 47 11.68 0.61 -7.88
C LEU A 47 12.89 -0.23 -7.49
N PHE A 48 13.69 0.27 -6.56
CA PHE A 48 14.88 -0.40 -6.07
C PHE A 48 15.03 -0.15 -4.57
N GLY A 49 15.29 -1.19 -3.80
CA GLY A 49 15.40 -1.08 -2.34
C GLY A 49 14.70 -2.23 -1.62
N GLY A 50 15.23 -2.57 -0.46
CA GLY A 50 14.71 -3.56 0.46
C GLY A 50 15.35 -3.31 1.82
N PHE A 51 14.54 -3.48 2.88
CA PHE A 51 14.81 -3.31 4.32
C PHE A 51 16.16 -2.64 4.66
N GLU A 52 16.09 -1.39 5.18
CA GLU A 52 17.24 -0.61 5.65
C GLU A 52 18.19 -1.38 6.59
N ASP A 53 17.72 -2.45 7.23
CA ASP A 53 18.47 -3.32 8.16
C ASP A 53 19.67 -4.07 7.54
N PHE A 54 19.87 -4.05 6.22
CA PHE A 54 21.00 -4.73 5.54
C PHE A 54 22.07 -3.80 4.94
N GLN A 55 22.07 -2.50 5.27
CA GLN A 55 23.14 -1.60 4.84
C GLN A 55 24.43 -1.91 5.62
N ASN A 56 25.32 -2.74 5.04
CA ASN A 56 26.71 -2.82 5.49
C ASN A 56 27.38 -1.45 5.27
N GLU A 57 27.85 -0.84 6.36
CA GLU A 57 28.49 0.50 6.47
C GLU A 57 29.70 0.77 5.55
N THR A 58 30.06 -0.15 4.65
CA THR A 58 31.33 -0.10 3.90
C THR A 58 31.18 0.31 2.43
N ASN A 59 29.98 0.25 1.85
CA ASN A 59 29.79 0.58 0.43
C ASN A 59 28.71 1.65 0.26
N SER A 60 29.11 2.81 -0.26
CA SER A 60 28.29 3.97 -0.58
C SER A 60 27.35 3.78 -1.78
N GLU A 61 27.15 2.54 -2.22
CA GLU A 61 26.21 2.19 -3.29
C GLU A 61 25.14 1.25 -2.71
N PRO A 62 23.85 1.65 -2.74
CA PRO A 62 22.77 0.80 -2.25
C PRO A 62 22.71 -0.46 -3.11
N TYR A 63 22.97 -1.63 -2.53
CA TYR A 63 22.70 -2.92 -3.15
C TYR A 63 21.19 -3.16 -3.11
N PRO A 64 20.47 -3.14 -4.24
CA PRO A 64 19.03 -3.36 -4.21
C PRO A 64 18.74 -4.85 -3.99
N LEU A 65 18.29 -5.22 -2.78
CA LEU A 65 17.80 -6.58 -2.48
C LEU A 65 16.53 -6.93 -3.29
N TYR A 66 15.77 -5.91 -3.70
CA TYR A 66 14.68 -6.01 -4.66
C TYR A 66 15.01 -5.11 -5.86
N SER A 67 15.21 -5.74 -7.00
CA SER A 67 15.48 -5.11 -8.29
C SER A 67 14.63 -5.86 -9.31
N GLY A 68 13.72 -5.19 -10.01
CA GLY A 68 13.21 -5.83 -11.22
C GLY A 68 12.05 -5.16 -11.92
N GLU A 69 11.21 -4.38 -11.24
CA GLU A 69 10.01 -3.86 -11.91
C GLU A 69 10.28 -2.51 -12.56
N TRP A 70 10.36 -2.56 -13.89
CA TRP A 70 10.29 -1.40 -14.77
C TRP A 70 8.82 -1.09 -14.99
N ILE A 71 8.30 -0.15 -14.22
CA ILE A 71 6.90 0.25 -14.33
C ILE A 71 6.85 1.46 -15.29
N PRO A 72 6.11 1.39 -16.40
CA PRO A 72 5.92 2.56 -17.24
C PRO A 72 5.19 3.63 -16.42
N HIS A 73 5.74 4.84 -16.39
CA HIS A 73 5.08 5.97 -15.77
C HIS A 73 3.94 6.42 -16.70
N LEU A 74 2.75 5.88 -16.44
CA LEU A 74 1.53 6.26 -17.15
C LEU A 74 1.15 7.69 -16.77
N ARG A 75 0.77 8.49 -17.76
CA ARG A 75 0.14 9.79 -17.49
C ARG A 75 -1.18 9.54 -16.76
N SER A 76 -1.59 10.45 -15.89
CA SER A 76 -2.80 10.29 -15.07
C SER A 76 -4.06 9.98 -15.88
N GLU A 77 -4.16 10.52 -17.09
CA GLU A 77 -5.26 10.26 -18.04
C GLU A 77 -5.22 8.82 -18.57
N GLU A 78 -4.06 8.37 -19.07
CA GLU A 78 -3.86 7.00 -19.57
C GLU A 78 -4.01 5.95 -18.46
N LEU A 79 -3.55 6.28 -17.24
CA LEU A 79 -3.75 5.45 -16.05
C LEU A 79 -5.24 5.29 -15.74
N ARG A 80 -6.01 6.38 -15.82
CA ARG A 80 -7.45 6.35 -15.56
C ARG A 80 -8.17 5.49 -16.60
N GLU A 81 -7.84 5.62 -17.88
CA GLU A 81 -8.42 4.81 -18.94
C GLU A 81 -8.10 3.31 -18.77
N GLN A 82 -6.85 2.96 -18.45
CA GLN A 82 -6.49 1.57 -18.17
C GLN A 82 -7.14 1.05 -16.89
N MET A 83 -7.23 1.87 -15.86
CA MET A 83 -7.91 1.52 -14.61
C MET A 83 -9.39 1.26 -14.87
N GLU A 84 -10.08 2.10 -15.64
CA GLU A 84 -11.47 1.89 -16.04
C GLU A 84 -11.65 0.59 -16.82
N LEU A 85 -10.75 0.29 -17.77
CA LEU A 85 -10.77 -0.97 -18.52
C LEU A 85 -10.56 -2.20 -17.62
N ILE A 86 -9.61 -2.13 -16.69
CA ILE A 86 -9.34 -3.22 -15.74
C ILE A 86 -10.54 -3.40 -14.80
N LEU A 87 -11.10 -2.32 -14.26
CA LEU A 87 -12.28 -2.36 -13.39
C LEU A 87 -13.54 -2.84 -14.13
N ALA A 88 -13.64 -2.59 -15.43
CA ALA A 88 -14.72 -3.07 -16.27
C ALA A 88 -14.60 -4.57 -16.63
N SER A 89 -13.49 -5.23 -16.30
CA SER A 89 -13.32 -6.67 -16.56
C SER A 89 -14.31 -7.49 -15.72
N GLU A 90 -14.86 -8.55 -16.32
CA GLU A 90 -15.85 -9.41 -15.66
C GLU A 90 -15.32 -10.04 -14.37
N GLU A 91 -14.02 -10.39 -14.35
CA GLU A 91 -13.35 -10.96 -13.18
C GLU A 91 -13.31 -9.95 -12.02
N ASN A 92 -12.92 -8.71 -12.29
CA ASN A 92 -12.85 -7.68 -11.26
C ASN A 92 -14.26 -7.26 -10.80
N GLN A 93 -15.24 -7.21 -11.70
CA GLN A 93 -16.64 -7.00 -11.31
C GLN A 93 -17.20 -8.14 -10.44
N ALA A 94 -16.77 -9.38 -10.66
CA ALA A 94 -17.14 -10.50 -9.80
C ALA A 94 -16.49 -10.37 -8.40
N GLN A 95 -15.22 -9.95 -8.33
CA GLN A 95 -14.55 -9.68 -7.07
C GLN A 95 -15.20 -8.51 -6.31
N TRP A 96 -15.57 -7.43 -7.00
CA TRP A 96 -16.29 -6.30 -6.41
C TRP A 96 -17.63 -6.72 -5.81
N ARG A 97 -18.42 -7.52 -6.54
CA ARG A 97 -19.70 -8.04 -6.02
C ARG A 97 -19.51 -8.91 -4.79
N LYS A 98 -18.49 -9.77 -4.78
CA LYS A 98 -18.15 -10.60 -3.62
C LYS A 98 -17.74 -9.74 -2.41
N LEU A 99 -16.99 -8.68 -2.64
CA LEU A 99 -16.59 -7.76 -1.58
C LEU A 99 -17.80 -7.02 -0.99
N GLU A 100 -18.72 -6.57 -1.84
CA GLU A 100 -19.95 -5.90 -1.41
C GLU A 100 -20.88 -6.82 -0.63
N GLU A 101 -20.97 -8.08 -1.03
CA GLU A 101 -21.68 -9.13 -0.29
C GLU A 101 -21.06 -9.34 1.11
N ASN A 102 -19.73 -9.45 1.19
CA ASN A 102 -19.03 -9.56 2.47
C ASN A 102 -19.24 -8.34 3.37
N ILE A 103 -19.24 -7.12 2.81
CA ILE A 103 -19.51 -5.89 3.57
C ILE A 103 -20.92 -5.93 4.14
N LYS A 104 -21.90 -6.33 3.33
CA LYS A 104 -23.29 -6.42 3.76
C LYS A 104 -23.47 -7.48 4.87
N GLU A 105 -22.83 -8.64 4.74
CA GLU A 105 -22.83 -9.67 5.77
C GLU A 105 -22.21 -9.14 7.08
N LEU A 106 -21.08 -8.43 6.98
CA LEU A 106 -20.43 -7.82 8.14
C LEU A 106 -21.28 -6.71 8.79
N GLU A 107 -22.02 -5.92 8.00
CA GLU A 107 -22.96 -4.93 8.52
C GLU A 107 -24.16 -5.58 9.22
N GLU A 108 -24.66 -6.69 8.68
CA GLU A 108 -25.74 -7.46 9.30
C GLU A 108 -25.29 -8.09 10.62
N VAL A 109 -24.08 -8.68 10.65
CA VAL A 109 -23.45 -9.17 11.89
C VAL A 109 -23.23 -8.04 12.89
N LYS A 110 -22.75 -6.87 12.44
CA LYS A 110 -22.58 -5.70 13.31
C LYS A 110 -23.90 -5.22 13.90
N SER A 111 -24.95 -5.17 13.08
CA SER A 111 -26.29 -4.74 13.52
C SER A 111 -26.91 -5.71 14.53
N SER A 112 -26.84 -7.01 14.27
CA SER A 112 -27.36 -8.05 15.17
C SER A 112 -26.55 -8.15 16.47
N THR A 113 -25.24 -7.89 16.42
CA THR A 113 -24.38 -7.89 17.62
C THR A 113 -24.52 -6.60 18.44
N ARG A 114 -25.00 -5.50 17.85
CA ARG A 114 -25.18 -4.21 18.52
C ARG A 114 -26.16 -4.30 19.68
N GLU A 115 -27.30 -4.98 19.49
CA GLU A 115 -28.30 -5.16 20.55
C GLU A 115 -27.74 -5.99 21.71
N GLY A 116 -26.97 -7.04 21.42
CA GLY A 116 -26.31 -7.85 22.44
C GLY A 116 -25.21 -7.10 23.20
N HIS A 117 -24.45 -6.26 22.49
CA HIS A 117 -23.43 -5.41 23.08
C HIS A 117 -24.04 -4.32 23.98
N ASP A 118 -25.14 -3.69 23.56
CA ASP A 118 -25.84 -2.67 24.34
C ASP A 118 -26.46 -3.27 25.62
N LEU A 119 -27.06 -4.47 25.52
CA LEU A 119 -27.56 -5.21 26.68
C LEU A 119 -26.44 -5.60 27.66
N TYR A 120 -25.28 -6.01 27.15
CA TYR A 120 -24.11 -6.32 27.97
C TYR A 120 -23.60 -5.10 28.74
N LEU A 121 -23.56 -3.92 28.09
CA LEU A 121 -23.18 -2.67 28.75
C LEU A 121 -24.18 -2.28 29.85
N GLU A 122 -25.49 -2.41 29.60
CA GLU A 122 -26.53 -2.13 30.59
C GLU A 122 -26.40 -3.05 31.82
N LEU A 123 -26.13 -4.34 31.61
CA LEU A 123 -25.93 -5.31 32.69
C LEU A 123 -24.67 -5.01 33.52
N ILE A 124 -23.58 -4.57 32.89
CA ILE A 124 -22.37 -4.12 33.60
C ILE A 124 -22.66 -2.87 34.43
N GLU A 125 -23.33 -1.87 33.85
CA GLU A 125 -23.65 -0.63 34.54
C GLU A 125 -24.56 -0.91 35.75
N LYS A 126 -25.58 -1.74 35.58
CA LYS A 126 -26.49 -2.15 36.66
C LYS A 126 -25.80 -2.93 37.77
N ASN A 127 -24.88 -3.85 37.43
CA ASN A 127 -24.10 -4.57 38.45
C ASN A 127 -23.13 -3.66 39.20
N ASN A 128 -22.47 -2.73 38.51
CA ASN A 128 -21.60 -1.75 39.17
C ASN A 128 -22.41 -0.81 40.09
N PHE A 129 -23.60 -0.39 39.67
CA PHE A 129 -24.49 0.42 40.50
C PHE A 129 -24.96 -0.35 41.73
N LYS A 130 -25.37 -1.60 41.58
CA LYS A 130 -25.81 -2.47 42.67
C LYS A 130 -24.69 -2.73 43.70
N ASN A 131 -23.46 -2.96 43.24
CA ASN A 131 -22.31 -3.12 44.13
C ASN A 131 -22.00 -1.83 44.89
N LYS A 132 -22.16 -0.67 44.25
CA LYS A 132 -21.95 0.64 44.88
C LYS A 132 -23.02 0.94 45.93
N THR A 133 -24.29 0.64 45.66
CA THR A 133 -25.40 0.84 46.62
C THR A 133 -25.33 -0.13 47.79
N SER A 134 -24.99 -1.41 47.54
CA SER A 134 -24.79 -2.41 48.59
C SER A 134 -23.66 -2.03 49.55
N SER A 135 -22.55 -1.52 49.02
CA SER A 135 -21.43 -1.03 49.83
C SER A 135 -21.82 0.18 50.69
N THR A 136 -22.64 1.10 50.17
CA THR A 136 -23.12 2.26 50.94
C THR A 136 -24.18 1.90 51.99
N GLU A 137 -25.04 0.93 51.72
CA GLU A 137 -26.03 0.44 52.70
C GLU A 137 -25.37 -0.33 53.84
N GLU A 138 -24.38 -1.19 53.55
CA GLU A 138 -23.60 -1.88 54.58
C GLU A 138 -22.77 -0.92 55.45
N LEU A 139 -22.20 0.13 54.86
CA LEU A 139 -21.50 1.18 55.61
C LEU A 139 -22.46 2.03 56.46
N SER A 140 -23.69 2.27 56.00
CA SER A 140 -24.71 3.00 56.77
C SER A 140 -25.30 2.17 57.91
N ALA A 141 -25.46 0.85 57.72
CA ALA A 141 -25.97 -0.06 58.76
C ALA A 141 -24.92 -0.39 59.84
N ALA A 142 -23.63 -0.27 59.53
CA ALA A 142 -22.53 -0.42 60.50
C ALA A 142 -22.30 0.82 61.39
N HIS A 143 -22.95 1.95 61.08
CA HIS A 143 -22.81 3.22 61.79
C HIS A 143 -24.08 3.65 62.58
N GLN A 144 -25.06 2.75 62.74
CA GLN A 144 -26.21 2.90 63.64
C GLN A 144 -26.08 2.00 64.86
#